data_AF-A0A0C9RPC2-F1
#
_entry.id   AF-A0A0C9RPC2-F1
#
_cell.length_a   1.000
_cell.length_b   1.000
_cell.length_c   1.000
_cell.angle_alpha   90.00
_cell.angle_beta   90.00
_cell.angle_gamma   90.00
#
_symmetry.space_group_name_H-M   'P 1'
#
loop_
_entity.id
_entity.type
_entity.pdbx_description
1 polymer ?
#
loop_
_entity_poly.entity_id
_entity_poly.type
_entity_poly.pdbx_seq_one_letter_code
_entity_poly.pdbx_strand_id
1 'polypeptide(L)'
;MERRAKAFDIAGGMLSVFPWIRHVAPKSSGYELLMTVNEELKLFLMETINEHKKTYTPGKEMDLIHMFLAEMYNGKGPEAGFTEDQLLMILIDLFIAGSQTTTVTLDFMFLYMTLHQDVQEKVHQELDSVISFGRLPQQTDRPLLPYTESVMTESQRLRVVTPIIGPRRALNDTTLEGYKISKGTCILMNIYSIHTNPEDFDDPEVFKPERFMVNGAHVPHKKLIFFGGGHRRCPGETLARSAVFLLFTGIMRNYKLLPVPGKELDAEPQPGLTISPKPYEVLLVSHST
;
A
#
# COMPACT_ATOMS: atom_id res chain seq x y z
N MET A 1 10.07 -8.48 -6.56
CA MET A 1 8.71 -8.29 -6.02
C MET A 1 7.62 -8.33 -7.10
N GLU A 2 7.73 -7.55 -8.18
CA GLU A 2 6.73 -7.53 -9.26
C GLU A 2 6.39 -8.93 -9.85
N ARG A 3 7.40 -9.79 -10.05
CA ARG A 3 7.24 -11.20 -10.47
C ARG A 3 6.25 -11.97 -9.58
N ARG A 4 6.30 -11.76 -8.27
CA ARG A 4 5.41 -12.43 -7.29
C ARG A 4 4.01 -11.84 -7.34
N ALA A 5 3.89 -10.52 -7.43
CA ALA A 5 2.61 -9.83 -7.51
C ALA A 5 1.77 -10.21 -8.74
N LYS A 6 2.45 -10.43 -9.88
CA LYS A 6 1.81 -10.87 -11.14
C LYS A 6 1.43 -12.35 -11.14
N ALA A 7 2.17 -13.18 -10.42
CA ALA A 7 1.99 -14.63 -10.42
C ALA A 7 0.91 -15.13 -9.44
N PHE A 8 0.57 -14.34 -8.42
CA PHE A 8 -0.33 -14.74 -7.35
C PHE A 8 -1.39 -13.67 -7.06
N ASP A 9 -2.60 -14.13 -6.78
CA ASP A 9 -3.68 -13.30 -6.24
C ASP A 9 -3.74 -13.39 -4.69
N ILE A 10 -4.59 -12.57 -4.08
CA ILE A 10 -4.77 -12.50 -2.63
C ILE A 10 -5.38 -13.79 -2.02
N ALA A 11 -6.04 -14.63 -2.82
CA ALA A 11 -6.55 -15.92 -2.38
C ALA A 11 -5.47 -17.02 -2.42
N GLY A 12 -4.26 -16.69 -2.89
CA GLY A 12 -3.12 -17.58 -2.96
C GLY A 12 -3.18 -18.59 -4.13
N GLY A 13 -4.06 -18.32 -5.11
CA GLY A 13 -4.17 -19.04 -6.38
C GLY A 13 -4.29 -20.57 -6.29
N MET A 14 -3.88 -21.26 -7.35
CA MET A 14 -3.98 -22.72 -7.48
C MET A 14 -3.21 -23.48 -6.40
N LEU A 15 -2.11 -22.93 -5.89
CA LEU A 15 -1.32 -23.58 -4.84
C LEU A 15 -2.04 -23.64 -3.49
N SER A 16 -2.94 -22.69 -3.21
CA SER A 16 -3.73 -22.70 -1.98
C SER A 16 -4.89 -23.68 -2.04
N VAL A 17 -5.47 -23.88 -3.23
CA VAL A 17 -6.58 -24.82 -3.46
C VAL A 17 -6.08 -26.25 -3.65
N PHE A 18 -4.99 -26.42 -4.41
CA PHE A 18 -4.43 -27.72 -4.78
C PHE A 18 -2.95 -27.80 -4.41
N PRO A 19 -2.60 -27.85 -3.11
CA PRO A 19 -1.20 -27.78 -2.67
C PRO A 19 -0.33 -28.91 -3.22
N TRP A 20 -0.92 -30.05 -3.61
CA TRP A 20 -0.21 -31.18 -4.19
C TRP A 20 0.38 -30.89 -5.58
N ILE A 21 -0.13 -29.89 -6.31
CA ILE A 21 0.37 -29.55 -7.66
C ILE A 21 1.85 -29.13 -7.65
N ARG A 22 2.36 -28.66 -6.50
CA ARG A 22 3.79 -28.34 -6.32
C ARG A 22 4.71 -29.54 -6.56
N HIS A 23 4.21 -30.76 -6.42
CA HIS A 23 4.98 -31.99 -6.63
C HIS A 23 4.91 -32.50 -8.08
N VAL A 24 3.87 -32.10 -8.83
CA VAL A 24 3.60 -32.62 -10.18
C VAL A 24 3.95 -31.60 -11.27
N ALA A 25 3.69 -30.31 -11.02
CA ALA A 25 3.96 -29.22 -11.96
C ALA A 25 4.53 -27.98 -11.22
N PRO A 26 5.71 -28.08 -10.58
CA PRO A 26 6.28 -27.00 -9.77
C PRO A 26 6.55 -25.70 -10.55
N LYS A 27 6.91 -25.80 -11.83
CA LYS A 27 7.09 -24.64 -12.72
C LYS A 27 5.78 -23.96 -13.07
N SER A 28 4.84 -24.73 -13.64
CA SER A 28 3.57 -24.21 -14.14
C SER A 28 2.63 -23.73 -13.03
N SER A 29 2.76 -24.29 -11.82
CA SER A 29 2.01 -23.83 -10.64
C SER A 29 2.58 -22.57 -9.99
N GLY A 30 3.74 -22.08 -10.45
CA GLY A 30 4.43 -20.94 -9.85
C GLY A 30 5.18 -21.28 -8.55
N TYR A 31 5.19 -22.55 -8.10
CA TYR A 31 5.87 -22.94 -6.86
C TYR A 31 7.38 -22.70 -6.92
N GLU A 32 8.04 -23.06 -8.02
CA GLU A 32 9.47 -22.76 -8.21
C GLU A 32 9.75 -21.27 -8.14
N LEU A 33 8.92 -20.44 -8.79
CA LEU A 33 9.03 -18.98 -8.73
C LEU A 33 8.89 -18.46 -7.29
N LEU A 34 7.93 -18.99 -6.54
CA LEU A 34 7.72 -18.62 -5.14
C LEU A 34 8.94 -18.97 -4.28
N MET A 35 9.50 -20.18 -4.45
CA MET A 35 10.69 -20.61 -3.71
C MET A 35 11.91 -19.76 -4.05
N THR A 36 12.13 -19.45 -5.34
CA THR A 36 13.22 -18.57 -5.77
C THR A 36 13.08 -17.17 -5.16
N VAL A 37 11.91 -16.55 -5.25
CA VAL A 37 11.70 -15.21 -4.68
C VAL A 37 11.84 -15.21 -3.15
N ASN A 38 11.38 -16.26 -2.46
CA ASN A 38 11.55 -16.38 -1.02
C ASN A 38 13.02 -16.53 -0.62
N GLU A 39 13.81 -17.29 -1.38
CA GLU A 39 15.25 -17.44 -1.13
C GLU A 39 16.00 -16.12 -1.40
N GLU A 40 15.70 -15.42 -2.50
CA GLU A 40 16.25 -14.10 -2.82
C GLU A 40 15.98 -13.09 -1.68
N LEU A 41 14.74 -13.02 -1.19
CA LEU A 41 14.35 -12.15 -0.07
C LEU A 41 15.05 -12.56 1.23
N LYS A 42 15.15 -13.86 1.49
CA LYS A 42 15.82 -14.38 2.68
C LYS A 42 17.28 -13.97 2.69
N LEU A 43 18.02 -14.19 1.60
CA LEU A 43 19.44 -13.87 1.52
C LEU A 43 19.68 -12.37 1.72
N PHE A 44 18.90 -11.53 1.04
CA PHE A 44 18.96 -10.07 1.18
C PHE A 44 18.74 -9.61 2.63
N LEU A 45 17.69 -10.10 3.30
CA LEU A 45 17.38 -9.67 4.66
C LEU A 45 18.32 -10.27 5.71
N MET A 46 18.79 -11.49 5.49
CA MET A 46 19.75 -12.13 6.41
C MET A 46 21.10 -11.42 6.41
N GLU A 47 21.53 -10.88 5.27
CA GLU A 47 22.71 -10.01 5.20
C GLU A 47 22.53 -8.81 6.16
N THR A 48 21.43 -8.07 6.02
CA THR A 48 21.10 -6.94 6.90
C THR A 48 20.99 -7.37 8.37
N ILE A 49 20.28 -8.45 8.70
CA ILE A 49 20.17 -8.95 10.09
C ILE A 49 21.56 -9.23 10.68
N ASN A 50 22.43 -9.89 9.92
CA ASN A 50 23.77 -10.25 10.40
C ASN A 50 24.66 -9.03 10.63
N GLU A 51 24.52 -7.97 9.84
CA GLU A 51 25.17 -6.69 10.09
C GLU A 51 24.67 -6.04 11.40
N HIS A 52 23.36 -6.03 11.62
CA HIS A 52 22.77 -5.45 12.84
C HIS A 52 23.18 -6.21 14.10
N LYS A 53 23.36 -7.53 14.01
CA LYS A 53 23.90 -8.34 15.12
C LYS A 53 25.34 -7.96 15.49
N LYS A 54 26.18 -7.63 14.51
CA LYS A 54 27.58 -7.22 14.74
C LYS A 54 27.66 -5.86 15.42
N THR A 55 26.71 -4.97 15.15
CA THR A 55 26.68 -3.61 15.70
C THR A 55 25.77 -3.46 16.93
N TYR A 56 25.06 -4.53 17.31
CA TYR A 56 24.12 -4.50 18.43
C TYR A 56 24.84 -4.12 19.74
N THR A 57 24.32 -3.06 20.37
CA THR A 57 24.76 -2.61 21.69
C THR A 57 23.52 -2.44 22.57
N PRO A 58 23.41 -3.16 23.71
CA PRO A 58 22.26 -3.02 24.60
C PRO A 58 21.99 -1.56 25.01
N GLY A 59 20.73 -1.12 24.91
CA GLY A 59 20.30 0.23 25.26
C GLY A 59 20.59 1.29 24.18
N LYS A 60 21.02 0.87 22.99
CA LYS A 60 21.23 1.73 21.80
C LYS A 60 20.48 1.18 20.59
N GLU A 61 19.24 0.76 20.79
CA GLU A 61 18.40 0.25 19.72
C GLU A 61 17.96 1.37 18.77
N MET A 62 18.46 1.35 17.53
CA MET A 62 18.25 2.43 16.54
C MET A 62 17.06 2.20 15.62
N ASP A 63 16.66 0.93 15.45
CA ASP A 63 15.65 0.50 14.51
C ASP A 63 14.94 -0.78 14.97
N LEU A 64 14.01 -1.27 14.15
CA LEU A 64 13.23 -2.48 14.43
C LEU A 64 14.10 -3.72 14.65
N ILE A 65 15.20 -3.89 13.90
CA ILE A 65 16.04 -5.06 14.00
C ILE A 65 16.76 -5.03 15.34
N HIS A 66 17.37 -3.91 15.74
CA HIS A 66 17.99 -3.81 17.06
C HIS A 66 16.98 -3.97 18.20
N MET A 67 15.78 -3.39 18.08
CA MET A 67 14.71 -3.58 19.07
C MET A 67 14.31 -5.06 19.20
N PHE A 68 14.20 -5.79 18.09
CA PHE A 68 13.88 -7.22 18.11
C PHE A 68 15.03 -8.04 18.70
N LEU A 69 16.28 -7.71 18.35
CA LEU A 69 17.46 -8.36 18.93
C LEU A 69 17.55 -8.14 20.45
N ALA A 70 17.16 -6.96 20.95
CA ALA A 70 17.11 -6.70 22.38
C ALA A 70 16.11 -7.61 23.10
N GLU A 71 14.90 -7.78 22.54
CA GLU A 71 13.91 -8.71 23.07
C GLU A 71 14.36 -10.19 22.98
N MET A 72 15.12 -10.53 21.94
CA MET A 72 15.65 -11.88 21.73
C MET A 72 16.79 -12.22 22.71
N TYR A 73 17.74 -11.30 22.92
CA TYR A 73 18.92 -11.56 23.74
C TYR A 73 18.72 -11.28 25.22
N ASN A 74 17.99 -10.23 25.55
CA ASN A 74 17.90 -9.69 26.91
C ASN A 74 16.45 -9.63 27.44
N GLY A 75 15.47 -9.84 26.57
CA GLY A 75 14.05 -9.78 26.91
C GLY A 75 13.43 -11.17 27.07
N LYS A 76 12.37 -11.41 26.31
CA LYS A 76 11.49 -12.57 26.48
C LYS A 76 12.03 -13.86 25.81
N GLY A 77 13.00 -13.74 24.91
CA GLY A 77 13.65 -14.87 24.26
C GLY A 77 12.73 -15.74 23.38
N PRO A 78 13.18 -16.96 23.02
CA PRO A 78 12.51 -17.82 22.04
C PRO A 78 11.09 -18.26 22.42
N GLU A 79 10.81 -18.46 23.72
CA GLU A 79 9.49 -18.92 24.19
C GLU A 79 8.37 -17.92 23.90
N ALA A 80 8.72 -16.63 23.84
CA ALA A 80 7.80 -15.56 23.46
C ALA A 80 7.80 -15.27 21.94
N GLY A 81 8.48 -16.11 21.15
CA GLY A 81 8.54 -15.99 19.69
C GLY A 81 9.68 -15.10 19.17
N PHE A 82 10.57 -14.60 20.03
CA PHE A 82 11.75 -13.84 19.57
C PHE A 82 12.84 -14.81 19.10
N THR A 83 12.75 -15.19 17.84
CA THR A 83 13.72 -16.04 17.15
C THR A 83 14.20 -15.36 15.88
N GLU A 84 15.35 -15.79 15.38
CA GLU A 84 15.91 -15.29 14.13
C GLU A 84 14.98 -15.54 12.94
N ASP A 85 14.36 -16.72 12.87
CA ASP A 85 13.38 -17.05 11.84
C ASP A 85 12.17 -16.10 11.92
N GLN A 86 11.69 -15.79 13.13
CA GLN A 86 10.58 -14.86 13.31
C GLN A 86 10.95 -13.43 12.93
N LEU A 87 12.18 -12.99 13.25
CA LEU A 87 12.71 -11.69 12.82
C LEU A 87 12.74 -11.61 11.28
N LEU A 88 13.30 -12.63 10.64
CA LEU A 88 13.34 -12.73 9.19
C LEU A 88 11.93 -12.63 8.59
N MET A 89 10.97 -13.41 9.12
CA MET A 89 9.59 -13.39 8.63
C MET A 89 8.92 -12.03 8.82
N ILE A 90 9.14 -11.34 9.95
CA ILE A 90 8.61 -9.98 10.18
C ILE A 90 9.18 -9.00 9.16
N LEU A 91 10.49 -9.07 8.86
CA LEU A 91 11.10 -8.19 7.88
C LEU A 91 10.59 -8.47 6.47
N ILE A 92 10.40 -9.75 6.10
CA ILE A 92 9.76 -10.12 4.83
C ILE A 92 8.35 -9.52 4.75
N ASP A 93 7.53 -9.73 5.78
CA ASP A 93 6.15 -9.23 5.82
C ASP A 93 6.10 -7.71 5.68
N LEU A 94 6.94 -6.97 6.43
CA LEU A 94 6.99 -5.51 6.38
C LEU A 94 7.51 -4.97 5.05
N PHE A 95 8.52 -5.62 4.45
CA PHE A 95 9.08 -5.18 3.18
C PHE A 95 8.07 -5.39 2.04
N ILE A 96 7.44 -6.57 1.98
CA ILE A 96 6.43 -6.88 0.96
C ILE A 96 5.21 -5.96 1.13
N ALA A 97 4.66 -5.88 2.34
CA ALA A 97 3.44 -5.12 2.60
C ALA A 97 3.67 -3.62 2.48
N GLY A 98 4.81 -3.10 2.94
CA GLY A 98 5.09 -1.66 2.97
C GLY A 98 5.53 -1.08 1.64
N SER A 99 6.44 -1.76 0.91
CA SER A 99 7.00 -1.23 -0.33
C SER A 99 5.98 -1.23 -1.46
N GLN A 100 5.38 -2.38 -1.77
CA GLN A 100 4.55 -2.51 -2.96
C GLN A 100 3.27 -1.66 -2.88
N THR A 101 2.55 -1.68 -1.75
CA THR A 101 1.29 -0.93 -1.64
C THR A 101 1.52 0.58 -1.71
N THR A 102 2.59 1.07 -1.09
CA THR A 102 2.94 2.50 -1.06
C THR A 102 3.35 2.98 -2.45
N THR A 103 4.24 2.25 -3.12
CA THR A 103 4.68 2.56 -4.49
C THR A 103 3.49 2.61 -5.45
N VAL A 104 2.64 1.58 -5.45
CA VAL A 104 1.47 1.52 -6.34
C VAL A 104 0.46 2.63 -6.03
N THR A 105 0.27 2.97 -4.75
CA THR A 105 -0.63 4.07 -4.36
C THR A 105 -0.16 5.38 -4.97
N LEU A 106 1.15 5.68 -4.84
CA LEU A 106 1.77 6.86 -5.45
C LEU A 106 1.68 6.81 -6.97
N ASP A 107 1.87 5.63 -7.57
CA ASP A 107 1.83 5.43 -9.01
C ASP A 107 0.45 5.79 -9.60
N PHE A 108 -0.64 5.34 -8.97
CA PHE A 108 -1.98 5.79 -9.35
C PHE A 108 -2.20 7.28 -9.14
N MET A 109 -1.70 7.86 -8.04
CA MET A 109 -1.81 9.31 -7.81
C MET A 109 -1.12 10.11 -8.93
N PHE A 110 0.10 9.72 -9.31
CA PHE A 110 0.84 10.38 -10.40
C PHE A 110 0.20 10.17 -11.76
N LEU A 111 -0.34 8.98 -12.03
CA LEU A 111 -1.15 8.72 -13.23
C LEU A 111 -2.36 9.67 -13.30
N TYR A 112 -3.11 9.83 -12.20
CA TYR A 112 -4.24 10.75 -12.16
C TYR A 112 -3.84 12.22 -12.29
N MET A 113 -2.70 12.64 -11.73
CA MET A 113 -2.20 14.01 -11.95
C MET A 113 -1.83 14.25 -13.42
N THR A 114 -1.26 13.23 -14.07
CA THR A 114 -0.96 13.29 -15.52
C THR A 114 -2.24 13.34 -16.37
N LEU A 115 -3.27 12.57 -16.01
CA LEU A 115 -4.56 12.54 -16.71
C LEU A 115 -5.42 13.80 -16.48
N HIS A 116 -5.34 14.40 -15.29
CA HIS A 116 -6.18 15.53 -14.86
C HIS A 116 -5.33 16.77 -14.58
N GLN A 117 -4.87 17.41 -15.64
CA GLN A 117 -3.99 18.59 -15.57
C GLN A 117 -4.62 19.78 -14.83
N ASP A 118 -5.95 19.92 -14.90
CA ASP A 118 -6.71 20.92 -14.18
C ASP A 118 -6.70 20.68 -12.66
N VAL A 119 -6.77 19.41 -12.24
CA VAL A 119 -6.65 19.02 -10.83
C VAL A 119 -5.22 19.24 -10.34
N GLN A 120 -4.22 18.84 -11.14
CA GLN A 120 -2.82 19.04 -10.82
C GLN A 120 -2.49 20.53 -10.63
N GLU A 121 -3.00 21.41 -11.49
CA GLU A 121 -2.80 22.87 -11.35
C GLU A 121 -3.38 23.41 -10.03
N LYS A 122 -4.56 22.95 -9.60
CA LYS A 122 -5.13 23.31 -8.28
C LYS A 122 -4.28 22.78 -7.11
N VAL A 123 -3.69 21.59 -7.23
CA VAL A 123 -2.74 21.05 -6.23
C VAL A 123 -1.51 21.94 -6.14
N HIS A 124 -0.92 22.35 -7.27
CA HIS A 124 0.21 23.28 -7.28
C HIS A 124 -0.15 24.62 -6.62
N GLN A 125 -1.29 25.22 -6.99
CA GLN A 125 -1.74 26.49 -6.40
C GLN A 125 -1.88 26.40 -4.88
N GLU A 126 -2.45 25.30 -4.37
CA GLU A 126 -2.57 25.08 -2.93
C GLU A 126 -1.19 24.92 -2.27
N LEU A 127 -0.32 24.07 -2.83
CA LEU A 127 1.04 23.85 -2.32
C LEU A 127 1.86 25.15 -2.30
N ASP A 128 1.79 25.95 -3.35
CA ASP A 128 2.53 27.22 -3.48
C ASP A 128 2.04 28.26 -2.47
N SER A 129 0.76 28.21 -2.09
CA SER A 129 0.17 29.12 -1.10
C SER A 129 0.56 28.80 0.35
N VAL A 130 0.90 27.53 0.64
CA VAL A 130 1.19 27.04 2.00
C VAL A 130 2.69 26.84 2.22
N ILE A 131 3.41 26.40 1.19
CA ILE A 131 4.80 25.95 1.29
C ILE A 131 5.71 26.96 0.59
N SER A 132 6.41 27.75 1.40
CA SER A 132 7.44 28.69 0.96
C SER A 132 8.43 28.08 -0.03
N PHE A 133 8.88 28.88 -1.00
CA PHE A 133 9.87 28.46 -1.99
C PHE A 133 11.14 27.84 -1.35
N GLY A 134 11.65 26.78 -1.98
CA GLY A 134 12.85 26.06 -1.56
C GLY A 134 12.69 25.16 -0.33
N ARG A 135 11.53 25.17 0.34
CA ARG A 135 11.23 24.27 1.46
C ARG A 135 10.52 23.02 0.97
N LEU A 136 10.97 21.85 1.44
CA LEU A 136 10.25 20.59 1.21
C LEU A 136 8.99 20.50 2.09
N PRO A 137 7.93 19.83 1.59
CA PRO A 137 6.74 19.54 2.40
C PRO A 137 7.06 18.76 3.67
N GLN A 138 6.35 19.08 4.73
CA GLN A 138 6.46 18.45 6.04
C GLN A 138 5.11 17.92 6.50
N GLN A 139 5.11 16.95 7.42
CA GLN A 139 3.87 16.34 7.91
C GLN A 139 2.92 17.36 8.56
N THR A 140 3.46 18.44 9.11
CA THR A 140 2.72 19.56 9.72
C THR A 140 1.98 20.42 8.71
N ASP A 141 2.34 20.38 7.42
CA ASP A 141 1.65 21.14 6.36
C ASP A 141 0.32 20.48 5.98
N ARG A 142 0.17 19.17 6.22
CA ARG A 142 -0.98 18.36 5.78
C ARG A 142 -2.35 18.96 6.12
N PRO A 143 -2.63 19.45 7.34
CA PRO A 143 -3.93 20.05 7.67
C PRO A 143 -4.24 21.35 6.90
N LEU A 144 -3.23 21.98 6.30
CA LEU A 144 -3.34 23.22 5.52
C LEU A 144 -3.55 22.95 4.02
N LEU A 145 -3.53 21.67 3.61
CA LEU A 145 -3.63 21.24 2.21
C LEU A 145 -4.91 20.40 1.95
N PRO A 146 -6.11 20.91 2.24
CA PRO A 146 -7.36 20.15 2.15
C PRO A 146 -7.69 19.66 0.74
N TYR A 147 -7.36 20.41 -0.31
CA TYR A 147 -7.60 19.99 -1.69
C TYR A 147 -6.65 18.84 -2.07
N THR A 148 -5.37 18.94 -1.73
CA THR A 148 -4.38 17.89 -1.92
C THR A 148 -4.77 16.60 -1.18
N GLU A 149 -5.22 16.69 0.07
CA GLU A 149 -5.77 15.56 0.83
C GLU A 149 -6.98 14.92 0.13
N SER A 150 -7.85 15.74 -0.47
CA SER A 150 -9.01 15.28 -1.22
C SER A 150 -8.63 14.57 -2.51
N VAL A 151 -7.61 15.06 -3.23
CA VAL A 151 -7.03 14.41 -4.41
C VAL A 151 -6.43 13.05 -4.06
N MET A 152 -5.66 12.98 -2.97
CA MET A 152 -5.08 11.72 -2.50
C MET A 152 -6.17 10.72 -2.12
N THR A 153 -7.18 11.17 -1.38
CA THR A 153 -8.32 10.34 -0.95
C THR A 153 -9.11 9.81 -2.15
N GLU A 154 -9.38 10.65 -3.14
CA GLU A 154 -10.10 10.22 -4.35
C GLU A 154 -9.28 9.25 -5.20
N SER A 155 -7.97 9.46 -5.32
CA SER A 155 -7.07 8.53 -6.01
C SER A 155 -7.12 7.15 -5.35
N GLN A 156 -7.05 7.10 -4.02
CA GLN A 156 -7.13 5.84 -3.27
C GLN A 156 -8.53 5.22 -3.27
N ARG A 157 -9.60 6.03 -3.33
CA ARG A 157 -10.97 5.50 -3.45
C ARG A 157 -11.12 4.79 -4.79
N LEU A 158 -10.82 5.51 -5.88
CA LEU A 158 -11.04 5.06 -7.25
C LEU A 158 -10.11 3.91 -7.64
N ARG A 159 -8.89 3.89 -7.10
CA ARG A 159 -7.89 2.82 -7.29
C ARG A 159 -7.31 2.36 -5.96
N VAL A 160 -8.17 1.75 -5.16
CA VAL A 160 -7.73 1.09 -3.91
C VAL A 160 -6.81 -0.08 -4.24
N VAL A 161 -5.54 0.01 -3.82
CA VAL A 161 -4.50 -0.96 -4.20
C VAL A 161 -4.79 -2.40 -3.76
N THR A 162 -5.64 -2.58 -2.74
CA THR A 162 -6.13 -3.87 -2.26
C THR A 162 -7.65 -3.91 -2.31
N PRO A 163 -8.26 -4.11 -3.50
CA PRO A 163 -9.72 -4.07 -3.66
C PRO A 163 -10.42 -5.23 -2.94
N ILE A 164 -9.70 -6.32 -2.70
CA ILE A 164 -10.11 -7.43 -1.87
C ILE A 164 -9.12 -7.52 -0.71
N ILE A 165 -9.59 -7.37 0.52
CA ILE A 165 -8.79 -7.59 1.72
C ILE A 165 -9.12 -8.95 2.33
N GLY A 166 -8.10 -9.64 2.81
CA GLY A 166 -8.19 -11.03 3.25
C GLY A 166 -6.88 -11.78 2.96
N PRO A 167 -6.86 -13.11 3.10
CA PRO A 167 -7.93 -13.94 3.65
C PRO A 167 -8.08 -13.80 5.16
N ARG A 168 -9.31 -13.95 5.67
CA ARG A 168 -9.62 -14.16 7.09
C ARG A 168 -10.22 -15.56 7.27
N ARG A 169 -10.16 -16.09 8.48
CA ARG A 169 -10.72 -17.39 8.82
C ARG A 169 -11.63 -17.26 10.04
N ALA A 170 -12.87 -17.74 9.92
CA ALA A 170 -13.78 -17.82 11.06
C ALA A 170 -13.18 -18.74 12.13
N LEU A 171 -12.97 -18.22 13.35
CA LEU A 171 -12.38 -19.00 14.45
C LEU A 171 -13.42 -19.87 15.16
N ASN A 172 -14.69 -19.47 15.10
CA ASN A 172 -15.86 -20.18 15.65
C ASN A 172 -17.03 -20.03 14.67
N ASP A 173 -18.05 -20.87 14.83
CA ASP A 173 -19.33 -20.68 14.15
C ASP A 173 -19.91 -19.32 14.54
N THR A 174 -20.39 -18.56 13.55
CA THR A 174 -20.89 -17.20 13.75
C THR A 174 -22.01 -16.88 12.76
N THR A 175 -22.56 -15.68 12.85
CA THR A 175 -23.55 -15.15 11.91
C THR A 175 -23.13 -13.78 11.38
N LEU A 176 -23.36 -13.52 10.11
CA LEU A 176 -23.14 -12.22 9.45
C LEU A 176 -24.35 -11.88 8.60
N GLU A 177 -25.00 -10.74 8.84
CA GLU A 177 -26.21 -10.31 8.11
C GLU A 177 -27.30 -11.41 8.03
N GLY A 178 -27.48 -12.18 9.12
CA GLY A 178 -28.44 -13.29 9.19
C GLY A 178 -27.95 -14.62 8.59
N TYR A 179 -26.82 -14.65 7.89
CA TYR A 179 -26.22 -15.87 7.34
C TYR A 179 -25.34 -16.58 8.37
N LYS A 180 -25.49 -17.90 8.49
CA LYS A 180 -24.59 -18.73 9.32
C LYS A 180 -23.25 -18.94 8.60
N ILE A 181 -22.16 -18.67 9.30
CA ILE A 181 -20.79 -18.90 8.85
C ILE A 181 -20.15 -19.93 9.76
N SER A 182 -19.81 -21.10 9.23
CA SER A 182 -19.13 -22.15 9.98
C SER A 182 -17.69 -21.79 10.33
N LYS A 183 -17.20 -22.33 11.44
CA LYS A 183 -15.79 -22.30 11.82
C LYS A 183 -14.92 -22.84 10.70
N GLY A 184 -13.81 -22.15 10.44
CA GLY A 184 -12.85 -22.51 9.40
C GLY A 184 -13.15 -21.89 8.03
N THR A 185 -14.33 -21.29 7.81
CA THR A 185 -14.65 -20.61 6.55
C THR A 185 -13.67 -19.48 6.27
N CYS A 186 -13.13 -19.48 5.04
CA CYS A 186 -12.32 -18.38 4.50
C CYS A 186 -13.24 -17.21 4.11
N ILE A 187 -12.88 -16.00 4.54
CA ILE A 187 -13.64 -14.78 4.30
C ILE A 187 -12.75 -13.79 3.55
N LEU A 188 -13.24 -13.33 2.41
CA LEU A 188 -12.68 -12.25 1.61
C LEU A 188 -13.62 -11.06 1.69
N MET A 189 -13.08 -9.85 1.84
CA MET A 189 -13.88 -8.62 1.95
C MET A 189 -13.63 -7.75 0.73
N ASN A 190 -14.69 -7.44 0.00
CA ASN A 190 -14.66 -6.63 -1.21
C ASN A 190 -14.73 -5.14 -0.86
N ILE A 191 -13.56 -4.51 -0.68
CA ILE A 191 -13.44 -3.07 -0.40
C ILE A 191 -13.80 -2.22 -1.62
N TYR A 192 -13.49 -2.71 -2.83
CA TYR A 192 -13.86 -2.03 -4.07
C TYR A 192 -15.37 -1.74 -4.12
N SER A 193 -16.21 -2.73 -3.77
CA SER A 193 -17.67 -2.53 -3.73
C SER A 193 -18.14 -1.42 -2.79
N ILE A 194 -17.40 -1.17 -1.70
CA ILE A 194 -17.71 -0.07 -0.77
C ILE A 194 -17.30 1.27 -1.40
N HIS A 195 -16.14 1.30 -2.06
CA HIS A 195 -15.58 2.52 -2.65
C HIS A 195 -16.30 2.97 -3.92
N THR A 196 -16.99 2.07 -4.62
CA THR A 196 -17.74 2.35 -5.85
C THR A 196 -19.26 2.22 -5.70
N ASN A 197 -19.76 2.12 -4.46
CA ASN A 197 -21.20 2.05 -4.22
C ASN A 197 -21.89 3.35 -4.68
N PRO A 198 -22.80 3.30 -5.68
CA PRO A 198 -23.48 4.49 -6.20
C PRO A 198 -24.45 5.12 -5.18
N GLU A 199 -24.85 4.40 -4.13
CA GLU A 199 -25.65 4.98 -3.03
C GLU A 199 -24.82 5.91 -2.13
N ASP A 200 -23.50 5.72 -2.11
CA ASP A 200 -22.55 6.47 -1.27
C ASP A 200 -21.73 7.49 -2.07
N PHE A 201 -21.50 7.23 -3.36
CA PHE A 201 -20.67 8.04 -4.23
C PHE A 201 -21.37 8.32 -5.56
N ASP A 202 -21.74 9.59 -5.76
CA ASP A 202 -22.23 10.08 -7.06
C ASP A 202 -21.13 9.97 -8.13
N ASP A 203 -21.47 9.51 -9.33
CA ASP A 203 -20.54 9.15 -10.41
C ASP A 203 -19.30 8.39 -9.89
N PRO A 204 -19.46 7.15 -9.37
CA PRO A 204 -18.42 6.48 -8.58
C PRO A 204 -17.15 6.17 -9.38
N GLU A 205 -17.23 6.08 -10.70
CA GLU A 205 -16.07 5.82 -11.58
C GLU A 205 -15.38 7.11 -12.06
N VAL A 206 -15.94 8.28 -11.78
CA VAL A 206 -15.36 9.58 -12.17
C VAL A 206 -14.42 10.07 -11.07
N PHE A 207 -13.20 10.43 -11.47
CA PHE A 207 -12.23 11.07 -10.60
C PHE A 207 -12.67 12.51 -10.27
N LYS A 208 -13.19 12.71 -9.05
CA LYS A 208 -13.76 13.99 -8.60
C LYS A 208 -13.33 14.31 -7.16
N PRO A 209 -12.13 14.89 -6.94
CA PRO A 209 -11.62 15.24 -5.63
C PRO A 209 -12.57 16.14 -4.81
N GLU A 210 -13.34 17.00 -5.49
CA GLU A 210 -14.29 17.93 -4.88
C GLU A 210 -15.35 17.24 -4.02
N ARG A 211 -15.59 15.93 -4.19
CA ARG A 211 -16.54 15.17 -3.35
C ARG A 211 -16.10 15.10 -1.87
N PHE A 212 -14.82 15.32 -1.58
CA PHE A 212 -14.29 15.36 -0.22
C PHE A 212 -14.04 16.78 0.28
N MET A 213 -14.51 17.80 -0.44
CA MET A 213 -14.38 19.20 -0.03
C MET A 213 -15.70 19.70 0.53
N VAL A 214 -15.70 20.12 1.79
CA VAL A 214 -16.85 20.73 2.46
C VAL A 214 -16.40 22.02 3.14
N ASN A 215 -16.94 23.17 2.72
CA ASN A 215 -16.59 24.50 3.24
C ASN A 215 -15.07 24.78 3.26
N GLY A 216 -14.35 24.31 2.23
CA GLY A 216 -12.89 24.47 2.12
C GLY A 216 -12.06 23.49 2.95
N ALA A 217 -12.68 22.58 3.69
CA ALA A 217 -11.99 21.53 4.44
C ALA A 217 -12.10 20.17 3.77
N HIS A 218 -11.08 19.33 3.96
CA HIS A 218 -11.12 17.93 3.59
C HIS A 218 -12.00 17.14 4.57
N VAL A 219 -13.02 16.45 4.06
CA VAL A 219 -13.93 15.61 4.83
C VAL A 219 -14.07 14.26 4.13
N PRO A 220 -13.33 13.22 4.55
CA PRO A 220 -13.40 11.91 3.93
C PRO A 220 -14.72 11.20 4.28
N HIS A 221 -15.23 10.41 3.35
CA HIS A 221 -16.45 9.63 3.59
C HIS A 221 -16.22 8.52 4.63
N LYS A 222 -17.10 8.42 5.63
CA LYS A 222 -16.93 7.53 6.80
C LYS A 222 -16.87 6.04 6.44
N LYS A 223 -17.42 5.64 5.28
CA LYS A 223 -17.40 4.26 4.80
C LYS A 223 -16.12 3.86 4.06
N LEU A 224 -15.21 4.81 3.77
CA LEU A 224 -13.95 4.46 3.09
C LEU A 224 -13.06 3.61 3.98
N ILE A 225 -12.48 2.55 3.40
CA ILE A 225 -11.61 1.60 4.10
C ILE A 225 -10.35 1.40 3.27
N PHE A 226 -9.26 2.06 3.65
CA PHE A 226 -7.97 1.91 2.95
C PHE A 226 -7.02 0.90 3.63
N PHE A 227 -7.18 0.69 4.93
CA PHE A 227 -6.21 -0.04 5.77
C PHE A 227 -6.84 -1.23 6.51
N GLY A 228 -8.01 -1.68 6.06
CA GLY A 228 -8.80 -2.71 6.73
C GLY A 228 -9.32 -2.27 8.11
N GLY A 229 -9.66 -3.24 8.96
CA GLY A 229 -10.25 -2.96 10.28
C GLY A 229 -10.11 -4.13 11.27
N GLY A 230 -10.55 -3.90 12.51
CA GLY A 230 -10.50 -4.87 13.60
C GLY A 230 -9.07 -5.26 14.02
N HIS A 231 -8.91 -6.46 14.60
CA HIS A 231 -7.63 -6.99 15.07
C HIS A 231 -6.55 -7.19 13.98
N ARG A 232 -6.92 -7.05 12.71
CA ARG A 232 -6.03 -7.22 11.56
C ARG A 232 -6.00 -5.96 10.67
N ARG A 233 -6.29 -4.79 11.26
CA ARG A 233 -6.04 -3.49 10.65
C ARG A 233 -4.55 -3.37 10.31
N CYS A 234 -4.23 -2.67 9.22
CA CYS A 234 -2.86 -2.48 8.76
C CYS A 234 -1.99 -1.86 9.88
N PRO A 235 -0.91 -2.53 10.33
CA PRO A 235 -0.02 -1.96 11.32
C PRO A 235 0.81 -0.80 10.75
N GLY A 236 0.97 -0.73 9.42
CA GLY A 236 1.75 0.29 8.73
C GLY A 236 0.96 1.55 8.35
N GLU A 237 -0.31 1.70 8.76
CA GLU A 237 -1.17 2.81 8.32
C GLU A 237 -0.54 4.19 8.58
N THR A 238 -0.03 4.43 9.79
CA THR A 238 0.57 5.72 10.15
C THR A 238 1.77 6.04 9.26
N LEU A 239 2.64 5.06 9.04
CA LEU A 239 3.83 5.22 8.19
C LEU A 239 3.44 5.44 6.73
N ALA A 240 2.51 4.64 6.20
CA ALA A 240 2.04 4.74 4.83
C ALA A 240 1.39 6.10 4.56
N ARG A 241 0.50 6.58 5.45
CA ARG A 241 -0.14 7.89 5.31
C ARG A 241 0.85 9.04 5.27
N SER A 242 1.92 8.98 6.05
CA SER A 242 2.98 9.99 6.05
C SER A 242 3.87 9.88 4.81
N ALA A 243 4.31 8.67 4.46
CA ALA A 243 5.16 8.42 3.30
C ALA A 243 4.47 8.82 1.99
N VAL A 244 3.21 8.40 1.79
CA VAL A 244 2.43 8.76 0.59
C VAL A 244 2.25 10.27 0.52
N PHE A 245 1.92 10.94 1.63
CA PHE A 245 1.77 12.39 1.65
C PHE A 245 3.07 13.12 1.30
N LEU A 246 4.18 12.81 1.98
CA LEU A 246 5.46 13.49 1.77
C LEU A 246 6.04 13.24 0.38
N LEU A 247 5.95 12.01 -0.13
CA LEU A 247 6.45 11.68 -1.47
C LEU A 247 5.58 12.32 -2.56
N PHE A 248 4.25 12.25 -2.43
CA PHE A 248 3.34 12.85 -3.40
C PHE A 248 3.54 14.38 -3.46
N THR A 249 3.41 15.05 -2.31
CA THR A 249 3.58 16.50 -2.24
C THR A 249 4.99 16.94 -2.57
N GLY A 250 6.02 16.16 -2.24
CA GLY A 250 7.41 16.45 -2.59
C GLY A 250 7.61 16.49 -4.10
N ILE A 251 7.03 15.53 -4.84
CA ILE A 251 7.07 15.54 -6.31
C ILE A 251 6.22 16.69 -6.85
N MET A 252 4.98 16.84 -6.41
CA MET A 252 4.08 17.92 -6.88
C MET A 252 4.63 19.32 -6.56
N ARG A 253 5.39 19.50 -5.48
CA ARG A 253 6.00 20.81 -5.19
C ARG A 253 7.10 21.17 -6.18
N ASN A 254 7.80 20.19 -6.73
CA ASN A 254 9.01 20.41 -7.54
C ASN A 254 8.81 20.15 -9.03
N TYR A 255 7.76 19.42 -9.43
CA TYR A 255 7.58 18.97 -10.80
C TYR A 255 6.11 19.01 -11.24
N LYS A 256 5.88 19.44 -12.47
CA LYS A 256 4.66 19.17 -13.24
C LYS A 256 4.83 17.87 -14.00
N LEU A 257 3.82 17.00 -13.93
CA LEU A 257 3.73 15.74 -14.67
C LEU A 257 2.85 15.95 -15.91
N LEU A 258 3.45 15.88 -17.09
CA LEU A 258 2.76 16.10 -18.36
C LEU A 258 2.63 14.79 -19.16
N PRO A 259 1.54 14.60 -19.91
CA PRO A 259 1.43 13.48 -20.84
C PRO A 259 2.51 13.57 -21.92
N VAL A 260 3.05 12.42 -22.32
CA VAL A 260 4.00 12.35 -23.44
C VAL A 260 3.23 12.48 -24.76
N PRO A 261 3.58 13.43 -25.66
CA PRO A 261 2.89 13.59 -26.93
C PRO A 261 2.87 12.29 -27.75
N GLY A 262 1.69 11.89 -28.21
CA GLY A 262 1.50 10.67 -29.00
C GLY A 262 1.49 9.36 -28.21
N LYS A 263 1.54 9.40 -26.87
CA LYS A 263 1.32 8.23 -26.01
C LYS A 263 0.01 8.37 -25.24
N GLU A 264 -0.85 7.36 -25.34
CA GLU A 264 -2.09 7.30 -24.57
C GLU A 264 -1.81 6.80 -23.15
N LEU A 265 -2.54 7.35 -22.19
CA LEU A 265 -2.52 6.93 -20.79
C LEU A 265 -3.78 6.11 -20.52
N ASP A 266 -3.60 4.96 -19.89
CA ASP A 266 -4.69 4.04 -19.54
C ASP A 266 -4.77 3.87 -18.02
N ALA A 267 -5.93 4.22 -17.46
CA ALA A 267 -6.22 4.12 -16.03
C ALA A 267 -6.80 2.76 -15.62
N GLU A 268 -6.91 1.79 -16.54
CA GLU A 268 -7.39 0.45 -16.25
C GLU A 268 -6.33 -0.34 -15.44
N PRO A 269 -6.69 -0.82 -14.24
CA PRO A 269 -5.74 -1.53 -13.39
C PRO A 269 -5.40 -2.92 -13.93
N GLN A 270 -4.13 -3.30 -13.82
CA GLN A 270 -3.68 -4.68 -13.97
C GLN A 270 -3.99 -5.47 -12.69
N PRO A 271 -4.60 -6.67 -12.80
CA PRO A 271 -4.84 -7.53 -11.65
C PRO A 271 -3.54 -8.18 -11.15
N GLY A 272 -3.53 -8.51 -9.86
CA GLY A 272 -2.43 -9.17 -9.18
C GLY A 272 -2.71 -9.28 -7.68
N LEU A 273 -1.68 -9.56 -6.88
CA LEU A 273 -1.77 -9.54 -5.41
C LEU A 273 -2.28 -8.19 -4.88
N THR A 274 -1.81 -7.12 -5.52
CA THR A 274 -2.40 -5.77 -5.49
C THR A 274 -2.75 -5.42 -6.92
N ILE A 275 -3.71 -4.52 -7.12
CA ILE A 275 -3.86 -3.90 -8.44
C ILE A 275 -2.67 -2.97 -8.71
N SER A 276 -2.34 -2.70 -9.97
CA SER A 276 -1.33 -1.71 -10.36
C SER A 276 -1.69 -1.04 -11.69
N PRO A 277 -1.21 0.17 -12.00
CA PRO A 277 -1.38 0.71 -13.35
C PRO A 277 -0.59 -0.12 -14.37
N LYS A 278 -0.98 -0.03 -15.65
CA LYS A 278 -0.14 -0.50 -16.76
C LYS A 278 1.11 0.39 -16.84
N PRO A 279 2.26 -0.10 -17.34
CA PRO A 279 3.42 0.75 -17.55
C PRO A 279 3.07 1.98 -18.41
N TYR A 280 3.42 3.16 -17.92
CA TYR A 280 3.18 4.44 -18.59
C TYR A 280 4.40 5.34 -18.49
N GLU A 281 4.46 6.36 -19.34
CA GLU A 281 5.53 7.34 -19.35
C GLU A 281 4.96 8.73 -19.12
N VAL A 282 5.73 9.56 -18.41
CA VAL A 282 5.37 10.94 -18.08
C VAL A 282 6.57 11.85 -18.28
N LEU A 283 6.30 13.08 -18.72
CA LEU A 283 7.31 14.13 -18.75
C LEU A 283 7.34 14.84 -17.39
N LEU A 284 8.50 14.81 -16.72
CA LEU A 284 8.73 15.60 -15.51
C LEU A 284 9.32 16.94 -15.91
N VAL A 285 8.57 18.02 -15.71
CA VAL A 285 9.00 19.39 -15.95
C VAL A 285 9.16 20.08 -14.61
N SER A 286 10.28 20.78 -14.39
CA SER A 286 10.49 21.55 -13.15
C SER A 286 9.33 22.53 -12.91
N HIS A 287 8.70 22.45 -11.74
CA HIS A 287 7.74 23.44 -11.27
C HIS A 287 8.53 24.57 -10.61
N SER A 288 8.87 25.58 -11.39
CA SER A 288 9.56 26.77 -10.90
C SER A 288 8.55 27.77 -10.34
N THR A 289 8.57 28.00 -9.03
CA THR A 289 7.93 29.16 -8.38
C THR A 289 8.87 29.84 -7.42
#